data_AF-A0AAD7URU5-F1
#
_entry.id   AF-A0AAD7URU5-F1
#
_cell.length_a   1.000
_cell.length_b   1.000
_cell.length_c   1.000
_cell.angle_alpha   90.00
_cell.angle_beta   90.00
_cell.angle_gamma   90.00
#
_symmetry.space_group_name_H-M   'P 1'
#
loop_
_entity.id
_entity.type
_entity.pdbx_description
1 polymer ?
#
loop_
_entity_poly.entity_id
_entity_poly.type
_entity_poly.pdbx_seq_one_letter_code
_entity_poly.pdbx_strand_id
1 'polypeptide(L)'
;MTSDTDEGNDPIKIEISEGSKYKQFFEKGLGALLSDPNFLLLYVPENGAKMQVIRPASDSYHRRRMIRRINEAEDIPSFYYALSHLWGTTENERYHWNDINEYVDGEDGQPVKPVSMRPEKRDTLLALLKDEPDSYWWIDVLCSRTDTPLDIMGNIYACCLECVALIDCEPGLISRINLMDDYDMSHFEQHCSNDVEAAKQCYDQCCQFIDSMHILIQSRWWRRVWTWQEMVLPLGEVHLMAETGTHEPSSNTITVDDLTRRFNYISYFTRSIEDRYEDNEEFERKEAAIRLRYVGVETLESWYTDTRMARLYGKERIQFESVENFATLLVSTMTHSPRRCMDPVDYVYGVLGLFQIEIPRMDDPVAVWKLFLSEMDKLLSHETSLRISYRAYEVDLRKVPDTSFVYRHLVAYQ
;
A
#
# COMPACT_ATOMS: atom_id res chain seq x y z
N MET A 1 -24.77 -15.88 -1.24
CA MET A 1 -25.23 -17.09 -0.53
C MET A 1 -24.41 -17.17 0.73
N THR A 2 -25.01 -16.90 1.89
CA THR A 2 -24.35 -17.04 3.18
C THR A 2 -24.19 -18.54 3.45
N SER A 3 -22.97 -19.04 3.28
CA SER A 3 -22.62 -20.39 3.74
C SER A 3 -22.62 -20.36 5.26
N ASP A 4 -23.74 -20.81 5.84
CA ASP A 4 -23.77 -21.28 7.22
C ASP A 4 -22.71 -22.37 7.34
N THR A 5 -21.65 -22.06 8.07
CA THR A 5 -20.52 -22.94 8.33
C THR A 5 -21.01 -24.16 9.11
N ASP A 6 -20.80 -25.35 8.54
CA ASP A 6 -20.85 -26.62 9.26
C ASP A 6 -20.07 -26.51 10.58
N GLU A 7 -20.77 -26.61 11.70
CA GLU A 7 -20.26 -26.73 13.07
C GLU A 7 -19.58 -28.11 13.30
N GLY A 8 -18.75 -28.52 12.35
CA GLY A 8 -18.07 -29.81 12.34
C GLY A 8 -16.61 -29.72 12.77
N ASN A 9 -16.38 -29.66 14.09
CA ASN A 9 -15.21 -30.26 14.75
C ASN A 9 -13.78 -29.80 14.36
N ASP A 10 -13.56 -28.56 13.92
CA ASP A 10 -12.20 -27.98 13.91
C ASP A 10 -11.91 -27.33 15.28
N PRO A 11 -11.04 -27.90 16.13
CA PRO A 11 -10.90 -27.48 17.54
C PRO A 11 -10.17 -26.13 17.72
N ILE A 12 -9.81 -25.44 16.65
CA ILE A 12 -9.01 -24.21 16.71
C ILE A 12 -9.80 -23.08 16.05
N LYS A 13 -10.54 -22.32 16.87
CA LYS A 13 -11.21 -21.09 16.47
C LYS A 13 -10.24 -19.92 16.56
N ILE A 14 -10.38 -18.92 15.69
CA ILE A 14 -9.73 -17.62 15.90
C ILE A 14 -10.40 -16.99 17.13
N GLU A 15 -9.62 -16.81 18.19
CA GLU A 15 -10.05 -16.25 19.46
C GLU A 15 -9.07 -15.14 19.84
N ILE A 16 -9.26 -13.96 19.27
CA ILE A 16 -8.40 -12.81 19.54
C ILE A 16 -8.77 -12.26 20.92
N SER A 17 -7.80 -12.12 21.81
CA SER A 17 -8.02 -11.66 23.18
C SER A 17 -8.17 -10.14 23.26
N GLU A 18 -9.31 -9.58 22.84
CA GLU A 18 -9.66 -8.16 23.07
C GLU A 18 -11.15 -7.84 22.83
N GLY A 19 -11.66 -6.74 23.39
CA GLY A 19 -13.08 -6.34 23.31
C GLY A 19 -13.43 -5.33 22.19
N SER A 20 -12.59 -5.19 21.16
CA SER A 20 -12.66 -4.07 20.20
C SER A 20 -13.30 -4.44 18.85
N LYS A 21 -13.69 -3.42 18.05
CA LYS A 21 -14.12 -3.60 16.64
C LYS A 21 -13.05 -4.28 15.78
N TYR A 22 -11.77 -4.16 16.16
CA TYR A 22 -10.64 -4.82 15.49
C TYR A 22 -10.71 -6.34 15.61
N LYS A 23 -11.08 -6.88 16.77
CA LYS A 23 -11.29 -8.32 16.93
C LYS A 23 -12.28 -8.86 15.90
N GLN A 24 -13.47 -8.25 15.85
CA GLN A 24 -14.52 -8.70 14.92
C GLN A 24 -14.07 -8.57 13.46
N PHE A 25 -13.35 -7.49 13.15
CA PHE A 25 -12.78 -7.27 11.83
C PHE A 25 -11.83 -8.41 11.43
N PHE A 26 -10.84 -8.72 12.26
CA PHE A 26 -9.86 -9.77 11.97
C PHE A 26 -10.45 -11.18 12.02
N GLU A 27 -11.30 -11.49 13.00
CA GLU A 27 -11.99 -12.79 13.06
C GLU A 27 -12.77 -13.07 11.79
N LYS A 28 -13.52 -12.07 11.30
CA LYS A 28 -14.29 -12.18 10.06
C LYS A 28 -13.37 -12.25 8.84
N GLY A 29 -12.42 -11.32 8.72
CA GLY A 29 -11.53 -11.21 7.56
C GLY A 29 -10.60 -12.41 7.40
N LEU A 30 -9.86 -12.75 8.44
CA LEU A 30 -8.96 -13.91 8.43
C LEU A 30 -9.73 -15.23 8.41
N GLY A 31 -10.86 -15.32 9.10
CA GLY A 31 -11.73 -16.50 9.02
C GLY A 31 -12.22 -16.76 7.60
N ALA A 32 -12.64 -15.71 6.88
CA ALA A 32 -13.01 -15.80 5.48
C ALA A 32 -11.83 -16.20 4.60
N LEU A 33 -10.67 -15.55 4.73
CA LEU A 33 -9.47 -15.87 3.94
C LEU A 33 -8.98 -17.30 4.16
N LEU A 34 -8.90 -17.76 5.41
CA LEU A 34 -8.47 -19.12 5.73
C LEU A 34 -9.43 -20.20 5.23
N SER A 35 -10.66 -19.83 4.91
CA SER A 35 -11.69 -20.70 4.34
C SER A 35 -11.79 -20.58 2.82
N ASP A 36 -11.19 -19.56 2.21
CA ASP A 36 -11.30 -19.29 0.78
C ASP A 36 -10.36 -20.18 -0.05
N PRO A 37 -10.87 -20.95 -1.04
CA PRO A 37 -10.05 -21.83 -1.86
C PRO A 37 -9.09 -21.10 -2.82
N ASN A 38 -9.27 -19.80 -3.03
CA ASN A 38 -8.43 -18.94 -3.87
C ASN A 38 -7.37 -18.18 -3.08
N PHE A 39 -7.44 -18.20 -1.74
CA PHE A 39 -6.40 -17.63 -0.92
C PHE A 39 -5.20 -18.58 -0.87
N LEU A 40 -4.09 -18.13 -1.47
CA LEU A 40 -2.81 -18.84 -1.53
C LEU A 40 -1.75 -18.04 -0.80
N LEU A 41 -0.78 -18.74 -0.22
CA LEU A 41 0.36 -18.14 0.45
C LEU A 41 1.63 -18.90 0.10
N LEU A 42 2.76 -18.19 0.04
CA LEU A 42 4.08 -18.77 0.04
C LEU A 42 4.53 -18.99 1.49
N TYR A 43 4.82 -20.24 1.86
CA TYR A 43 5.47 -20.59 3.10
C TYR A 43 6.99 -20.63 2.91
N VAL A 44 7.72 -19.97 3.82
CA VAL A 44 9.18 -19.99 3.89
C VAL A 44 9.63 -20.87 5.05
N PRO A 45 10.23 -22.04 4.80
CA PRO A 45 10.65 -22.96 5.86
C PRO A 45 11.85 -22.45 6.66
N GLU A 46 11.86 -22.71 7.97
CA GLU A 46 12.99 -22.38 8.86
C GLU A 46 14.28 -23.15 8.54
N ASN A 47 14.14 -24.38 8.07
CA ASN A 47 15.26 -25.29 7.83
C ASN A 47 15.99 -25.06 6.50
N GLY A 48 15.68 -23.97 5.78
CA GLY A 48 16.24 -23.68 4.46
C GLY A 48 15.75 -24.65 3.37
N ALA A 49 14.71 -25.44 3.64
CA ALA A 49 14.04 -26.20 2.60
C ALA A 49 13.39 -25.25 1.58
N LYS A 50 13.06 -25.81 0.43
CA LYS A 50 12.42 -25.09 -0.66
C LYS A 50 11.09 -24.49 -0.22
N MET A 51 10.81 -23.26 -0.65
CA MET A 51 9.58 -22.54 -0.30
C MET A 51 8.38 -23.22 -0.96
N GLN A 52 7.19 -23.06 -0.38
CA GLN A 52 6.01 -23.82 -0.83
C GLN A 52 4.78 -22.93 -0.97
N VAL A 53 4.10 -22.98 -2.12
CA VAL A 53 2.78 -22.37 -2.27
C VAL A 53 1.74 -23.30 -1.65
N ILE A 54 1.05 -22.78 -0.63
CA ILE A 54 0.07 -23.51 0.15
C ILE A 54 -1.33 -22.89 0.00
N ARG A 55 -2.35 -23.71 0.22
CA ARG A 55 -3.75 -23.31 0.29
C ARG A 55 -4.27 -23.56 1.71
N PRO A 56 -4.44 -22.53 2.55
CA PRO A 56 -4.91 -22.71 3.93
C PRO A 56 -6.27 -23.42 4.03
N ALA A 57 -7.17 -23.20 3.07
CA ALA A 57 -8.47 -23.84 3.05
C ALA A 57 -8.40 -25.38 3.01
N SER A 58 -7.37 -25.97 2.38
CA SER A 58 -7.17 -27.42 2.26
C SER A 58 -5.99 -27.96 3.06
N ASP A 59 -5.11 -27.10 3.57
CA ASP A 59 -3.94 -27.50 4.35
C ASP A 59 -4.16 -27.35 5.86
N SER A 60 -4.63 -28.41 6.50
CA SER A 60 -4.92 -28.41 7.94
C SER A 60 -3.69 -28.21 8.83
N TYR A 61 -2.48 -28.50 8.35
CA TYR A 61 -1.26 -28.30 9.14
C TYR A 61 -0.94 -26.80 9.20
N HIS A 62 -0.85 -26.16 8.04
CA HIS A 62 -0.56 -24.73 7.95
C HIS A 62 -1.69 -23.90 8.54
N ARG A 63 -2.96 -24.22 8.26
CA ARG A 63 -4.12 -23.50 8.84
C ARG A 63 -4.09 -23.49 10.37
N ARG A 64 -3.86 -24.63 11.02
CA ARG A 64 -3.79 -24.69 12.50
C ARG A 64 -2.62 -23.88 13.06
N ARG A 65 -1.47 -23.89 12.37
CA ARG A 65 -0.32 -23.06 12.73
C ARG A 65 -0.63 -21.56 12.61
N MET A 66 -1.31 -21.15 11.54
CA MET A 66 -1.71 -19.75 11.33
C MET A 66 -2.68 -19.29 12.42
N ILE A 67 -3.73 -20.06 12.72
CA ILE A 67 -4.70 -19.69 13.77
C ILE A 67 -4.02 -19.60 15.14
N ARG A 68 -3.10 -20.52 15.44
CA ARG A 68 -2.30 -20.43 16.66
C ARG A 68 -1.52 -19.11 16.74
N ARG A 69 -0.84 -18.69 15.67
CA ARG A 69 -0.11 -17.42 15.62
C ARG A 69 -1.03 -16.21 15.77
N ILE A 70 -2.20 -16.23 15.12
CA ILE A 70 -3.20 -15.16 15.26
C ILE A 70 -3.61 -15.00 16.73
N ASN A 71 -3.88 -16.12 17.42
CA ASN A 71 -4.33 -16.11 18.82
C ASN A 71 -3.21 -15.79 19.82
N GLU A 72 -1.95 -16.04 19.45
CA GLU A 72 -0.75 -15.74 20.27
C GLU A 72 -0.19 -14.33 20.02
N ALA A 73 -0.69 -13.59 19.01
CA ALA A 73 -0.20 -12.27 18.66
C ALA A 73 -0.61 -11.20 19.69
N GLU A 74 0.34 -10.32 20.04
CA GLU A 74 0.12 -9.24 21.02
C GLU A 74 -0.52 -7.99 20.38
N ASP A 75 -0.03 -7.56 19.20
CA ASP A 75 -0.44 -6.30 18.59
C ASP A 75 -1.43 -6.49 17.42
N ILE A 76 -0.93 -7.02 16.30
CA ILE A 76 -1.73 -7.24 15.09
C ILE A 76 -2.01 -8.73 14.99
N PRO A 77 -3.29 -9.16 15.11
CA PRO A 77 -3.67 -10.56 15.07
C PRO A 77 -3.65 -11.09 13.62
N SER A 78 -2.47 -11.14 13.02
CA SER A 78 -2.19 -11.65 11.68
C SER A 78 -1.00 -12.62 11.70
N PHE A 79 -0.69 -13.21 10.55
CA PHE A 79 0.32 -14.27 10.43
C PHE A 79 1.10 -14.24 9.12
N TYR A 80 0.78 -13.35 8.19
CA TYR A 80 1.41 -13.29 6.87
C TYR A 80 1.74 -11.87 6.46
N TYR A 81 2.84 -11.72 5.72
CA TYR A 81 3.23 -10.49 5.05
C TYR A 81 2.55 -10.42 3.68
N ALA A 82 2.26 -9.22 3.20
CA ALA A 82 1.92 -8.99 1.81
C ALA A 82 3.14 -8.40 1.09
N LEU A 83 3.51 -8.97 -0.05
CA LEU A 83 4.53 -8.40 -0.92
C LEU A 83 3.89 -7.96 -2.23
N SER A 84 4.09 -6.69 -2.56
CA SER A 84 3.57 -6.10 -3.78
C SER A 84 4.65 -5.85 -4.82
N HIS A 85 4.22 -5.79 -6.08
CA HIS A 85 4.89 -5.11 -7.18
C HIS A 85 6.02 -5.90 -7.83
N LEU A 86 5.81 -7.19 -8.10
CA LEU A 86 6.83 -8.04 -8.76
C LEU A 86 6.66 -8.20 -10.28
N TRP A 87 5.58 -7.68 -10.87
CA TRP A 87 5.23 -7.89 -12.28
C TRP A 87 6.21 -7.29 -13.30
N GLY A 88 6.34 -7.97 -14.45
CA GLY A 88 6.87 -7.41 -15.70
C GLY A 88 5.88 -6.42 -16.32
N THR A 89 6.36 -5.24 -16.72
CA THR A 89 5.50 -4.07 -16.98
C THR A 89 4.81 -4.04 -18.34
N THR A 90 5.08 -4.94 -19.29
CA THR A 90 4.41 -4.90 -20.62
C THR A 90 4.27 -6.29 -21.27
N GLU A 91 3.30 -6.45 -22.18
CA GLU A 91 3.13 -7.65 -23.01
C GLU A 91 4.39 -8.00 -23.83
N ASN A 92 5.22 -7.00 -24.13
CA ASN A 92 6.44 -7.13 -24.94
C ASN A 92 7.70 -7.43 -24.11
N GLU A 93 7.62 -7.34 -22.79
CA GLU A 93 8.72 -7.56 -21.84
C GLU A 93 8.31 -8.57 -20.77
N ARG A 94 7.66 -9.68 -21.19
CA ARG A 94 7.39 -10.81 -20.29
C ARG A 94 8.69 -11.54 -19.99
N TYR A 95 9.51 -10.95 -19.13
CA TYR A 95 10.60 -11.68 -18.50
C TYR A 95 9.98 -12.81 -17.69
N HIS A 96 10.27 -14.04 -18.09
CA HIS A 96 9.85 -15.22 -17.35
C HIS A 96 10.97 -15.65 -16.40
N TRP A 97 10.59 -15.98 -15.17
CA TRP A 97 11.46 -16.67 -14.23
C TRP A 97 11.32 -18.17 -14.45
N ASN A 98 12.11 -18.70 -15.37
CA ASN A 98 11.96 -20.08 -15.86
C ASN A 98 12.42 -21.13 -14.85
N ASP A 99 13.42 -20.79 -14.05
CA ASP A 99 14.07 -21.59 -13.01
C ASP A 99 13.46 -21.37 -11.61
N ILE A 100 12.29 -20.72 -11.50
CA ILE A 100 11.61 -20.53 -10.21
C ILE A 100 11.33 -21.86 -9.49
N ASN A 101 11.17 -22.93 -10.26
CA ASN A 101 11.01 -24.28 -9.75
C ASN A 101 12.25 -24.83 -9.03
N GLU A 102 13.38 -24.12 -8.99
CA GLU A 102 14.52 -24.46 -8.13
C GLU A 102 14.33 -23.92 -6.71
N TYR A 103 13.49 -22.89 -6.55
CA TYR A 103 13.30 -22.14 -5.29
C TYR A 103 11.94 -22.37 -4.64
N VAL A 104 10.91 -22.62 -5.45
CA VAL A 104 9.52 -22.76 -4.97
C VAL A 104 8.87 -24.04 -5.48
N ASP A 105 8.27 -24.81 -4.59
CA ASP A 105 7.27 -25.84 -4.89
C ASP A 105 5.89 -25.17 -4.93
N GLY A 106 5.15 -25.50 -5.97
CA GLY A 106 3.76 -25.09 -6.15
C GLY A 106 2.82 -25.93 -5.30
N GLU A 107 1.54 -25.78 -5.60
CA GLU A 107 0.49 -26.53 -4.93
C GLU A 107 0.73 -28.04 -5.00
N ASP A 108 0.41 -28.75 -3.91
CA ASP A 108 0.54 -30.21 -3.78
C ASP A 108 1.96 -30.75 -4.07
N GLY A 109 2.98 -29.91 -3.84
CA GLY A 109 4.39 -30.26 -4.05
C GLY A 109 4.80 -30.36 -5.51
N GLN A 110 3.97 -29.88 -6.45
CA GLN A 110 4.33 -29.84 -7.86
C GLN A 110 5.30 -28.68 -8.14
N PRO A 111 6.22 -28.78 -9.11
CA PRO A 111 7.07 -27.65 -9.47
C PRO A 111 6.26 -26.41 -9.88
N VAL A 112 6.62 -25.22 -9.38
CA VAL A 112 6.01 -23.97 -9.82
C VAL A 112 6.26 -23.74 -11.31
N LYS A 113 5.24 -23.33 -12.05
CA LYS A 113 5.36 -22.95 -13.46
C LYS A 113 6.08 -21.60 -13.59
N PRO A 114 6.81 -21.35 -14.69
CA PRO A 114 7.44 -20.06 -14.92
C PRO A 114 6.47 -18.89 -14.72
N VAL A 115 6.87 -17.91 -13.92
CA VAL A 115 6.08 -16.70 -13.63
C VAL A 115 6.67 -15.48 -14.33
N SER A 116 5.84 -14.47 -14.61
CA SER A 116 6.32 -13.22 -15.21
C SER A 116 6.87 -12.31 -14.11
N MET A 117 8.20 -12.16 -14.08
CA MET A 117 8.90 -11.35 -13.08
C MET A 117 10.20 -10.79 -13.64
N ARG A 118 10.42 -9.51 -13.38
CA ARG A 118 11.64 -8.77 -13.77
C ARG A 118 12.89 -9.41 -13.12
N PRO A 119 13.94 -9.76 -13.89
CA PRO A 119 15.14 -10.42 -13.36
C PRO A 119 15.80 -9.69 -12.20
N GLU A 120 15.88 -8.38 -12.28
CA GLU A 120 16.50 -7.48 -11.31
C GLU A 120 15.86 -7.52 -9.92
N LYS A 121 14.60 -7.98 -9.81
CA LYS A 121 13.88 -8.10 -8.53
C LYS A 121 14.14 -9.42 -7.81
N ARG A 122 14.63 -10.44 -8.51
CA ARG A 122 14.63 -11.84 -8.04
C ARG A 122 15.56 -12.04 -6.85
N ASP A 123 16.76 -11.50 -6.94
CA ASP A 123 17.76 -11.65 -5.87
C ASP A 123 17.32 -10.90 -4.60
N THR A 124 16.77 -9.69 -4.75
CA THR A 124 16.23 -8.91 -3.63
C THR A 124 15.04 -9.63 -2.99
N LEU A 125 14.12 -10.20 -3.77
CA LEU A 125 13.04 -11.03 -3.26
C LEU A 125 13.57 -12.23 -2.47
N LEU A 126 14.50 -12.99 -3.05
CA LEU A 126 15.03 -14.19 -2.41
C LEU A 126 15.80 -13.86 -1.13
N ALA A 127 16.52 -12.74 -1.09
CA ALA A 127 17.18 -12.25 0.12
C ALA A 127 16.17 -11.88 1.20
N LEU A 128 15.14 -11.10 0.86
CA LEU A 128 14.06 -10.72 1.78
C LEU A 128 13.40 -11.96 2.40
N LEU A 129 13.02 -12.94 1.59
CA LEU A 129 12.36 -14.15 2.08
C LEU A 129 13.29 -14.99 2.97
N LYS A 130 14.60 -15.05 2.67
CA LYS A 130 15.57 -15.80 3.48
C LYS A 130 15.82 -15.17 4.85
N ASP A 131 15.73 -13.86 4.94
CA ASP A 131 15.93 -13.13 6.20
C ASP A 131 14.73 -13.27 7.15
N GLU A 132 13.58 -13.72 6.63
CA GLU A 132 12.35 -13.99 7.38
C GLU A 132 11.97 -15.48 7.31
N PRO A 133 12.74 -16.41 7.91
CA PRO A 133 12.39 -17.82 7.96
C PRO A 133 11.12 -18.07 8.76
N ASP A 134 10.48 -19.22 8.54
CA ASP A 134 9.28 -19.64 9.25
C ASP A 134 8.07 -18.69 9.08
N SER A 135 7.94 -18.09 7.90
CA SER A 135 6.97 -17.03 7.62
C SER A 135 6.00 -17.41 6.49
N TYR A 136 4.93 -16.62 6.37
CA TYR A 136 3.96 -16.73 5.29
C TYR A 136 3.88 -15.42 4.52
N TRP A 137 3.78 -15.51 3.20
CA TRP A 137 3.76 -14.35 2.32
C TRP A 137 2.66 -14.49 1.30
N TRP A 138 1.82 -13.46 1.17
CA TRP A 138 1.01 -13.29 -0.03
C TRP A 138 1.83 -12.51 -1.04
N ILE A 139 2.12 -13.10 -2.19
CA ILE A 139 2.95 -12.49 -3.23
C ILE A 139 2.18 -12.50 -4.54
N ASP A 140 1.92 -11.34 -5.12
CA ASP A 140 1.08 -11.18 -6.31
C ASP A 140 1.42 -12.16 -7.45
N VAL A 141 2.68 -12.29 -7.86
CA VAL A 141 3.10 -13.17 -8.96
C VAL A 141 3.04 -14.67 -8.66
N LEU A 142 2.93 -15.06 -7.38
CA LEU A 142 2.88 -16.48 -6.97
C LEU A 142 1.50 -16.91 -6.48
N CYS A 143 0.77 -15.99 -5.85
CA CYS A 143 -0.50 -16.26 -5.16
C CYS A 143 -1.71 -15.75 -5.95
N SER A 144 -1.54 -14.75 -6.85
CA SER A 144 -2.62 -14.28 -7.71
C SER A 144 -2.65 -15.08 -9.01
N ARG A 145 -3.70 -15.87 -9.19
CA ARG A 145 -4.02 -16.55 -10.45
C ARG A 145 -4.86 -15.64 -11.34
N THR A 146 -4.97 -16.02 -12.61
CA THR A 146 -5.88 -15.34 -13.56
C THR A 146 -7.34 -15.45 -13.15
N ASP A 147 -7.70 -16.45 -12.34
CA ASP A 147 -9.04 -16.70 -11.83
C ASP A 147 -9.23 -16.28 -10.36
N THR A 148 -8.21 -15.69 -9.72
CA THR A 148 -8.35 -15.18 -8.35
C THR A 148 -9.46 -14.13 -8.33
N PRO A 149 -10.49 -14.32 -7.50
CA PRO A 149 -11.55 -13.32 -7.33
C PRO A 149 -10.97 -11.99 -6.84
N LEU A 150 -11.39 -10.88 -7.45
CA LEU A 150 -10.85 -9.55 -7.12
C LEU A 150 -11.45 -8.96 -5.83
N ASP A 151 -12.57 -9.52 -5.37
CA ASP A 151 -13.25 -9.16 -4.12
C ASP A 151 -12.45 -9.58 -2.86
N ILE A 152 -11.69 -10.67 -2.91
CA ILE A 152 -10.86 -11.08 -1.76
C ILE A 152 -9.59 -10.23 -1.57
N MET A 153 -9.18 -9.47 -2.59
CA MET A 153 -7.96 -8.64 -2.57
C MET A 153 -7.99 -7.60 -1.44
N GLY A 154 -9.16 -7.04 -1.16
CA GLY A 154 -9.35 -6.13 -0.04
C GLY A 154 -8.97 -6.78 1.29
N ASN A 155 -9.50 -7.98 1.55
CA ASN A 155 -9.22 -8.71 2.78
C ASN A 155 -7.75 -9.11 2.88
N ILE A 156 -7.13 -9.52 1.76
CA ILE A 156 -5.72 -9.91 1.70
C ILE A 156 -4.82 -8.78 2.24
N TYR A 157 -4.99 -7.54 1.77
CA TYR A 157 -4.18 -6.44 2.28
C TYR A 157 -4.67 -5.92 3.63
N ALA A 158 -5.98 -5.98 3.90
CA ALA A 158 -6.53 -5.46 5.13
C ALA A 158 -6.19 -6.29 6.37
N CYS A 159 -5.90 -7.59 6.17
CA CYS A 159 -5.59 -8.52 7.25
C CYS A 159 -4.12 -8.97 7.26
N CYS A 160 -3.24 -8.45 6.40
CA CYS A 160 -1.82 -8.77 6.47
C CYS A 160 -1.17 -8.16 7.72
N LEU A 161 -0.06 -8.76 8.15
CA LEU A 161 0.78 -8.25 9.24
C LEU A 161 1.41 -6.92 8.83
N GLU A 162 2.14 -6.93 7.73
CA GLU A 162 2.76 -5.77 7.10
C GLU A 162 2.69 -5.93 5.58
N CYS A 163 2.78 -4.81 4.86
CA CYS A 163 2.92 -4.81 3.41
C CYS A 163 4.29 -4.28 3.02
N VAL A 164 5.03 -5.05 2.24
CA VAL A 164 6.30 -4.64 1.66
C VAL A 164 6.09 -4.34 0.18
N ALA A 165 6.57 -3.18 -0.28
CA ALA A 165 6.52 -2.77 -1.67
C ALA A 165 7.95 -2.64 -2.22
N LEU A 166 8.27 -3.44 -3.25
CA LEU A 166 9.54 -3.31 -3.97
C LEU A 166 9.43 -2.19 -5.02
N ILE A 167 9.93 -1.01 -4.66
CA ILE A 167 9.83 0.24 -5.40
C ILE A 167 10.90 0.32 -6.48
N ASP A 168 10.50 0.76 -7.68
CA ASP A 168 11.38 1.05 -8.80
C ASP A 168 12.20 2.34 -8.59
N CYS A 169 13.12 2.29 -7.62
CA CYS A 169 14.09 3.33 -7.33
C CYS A 169 15.53 2.79 -7.29
N GLU A 170 16.49 3.70 -7.34
CA GLU A 170 17.90 3.39 -7.12
C GLU A 170 18.11 2.81 -5.69
N PRO A 171 18.96 1.77 -5.51
CA PRO A 171 19.22 1.17 -4.20
C PRO A 171 19.58 2.16 -3.09
N GLY A 172 20.37 3.19 -3.39
CA GLY A 172 20.83 4.16 -2.41
C GLY A 172 19.83 5.28 -2.09
N LEU A 173 18.68 5.36 -2.78
CA LEU A 173 17.75 6.47 -2.60
C LEU A 173 17.12 6.46 -1.20
N ILE A 174 16.64 5.30 -0.74
CA ILE A 174 15.99 5.17 0.56
C ILE A 174 17.01 5.41 1.69
N SER A 175 18.23 4.88 1.57
CA SER A 175 19.29 5.12 2.55
C SER A 175 19.64 6.61 2.64
N ARG A 176 19.68 7.33 1.51
CA ARG A 176 19.86 8.81 1.51
C ARG A 176 18.74 9.52 2.26
N ILE A 177 17.49 9.08 2.11
CA ILE A 177 16.34 9.62 2.85
C ILE A 177 16.46 9.30 4.35
N ASN A 178 16.95 8.12 4.71
CA ASN A 178 17.15 7.69 6.09
C ASN A 178 18.29 8.43 6.81
N LEU A 179 19.38 8.78 6.12
CA LEU A 179 20.50 9.54 6.70
C LEU A 179 20.10 10.94 7.20
N MET A 180 18.92 11.43 6.82
CA MET A 180 18.42 12.74 7.22
C MET A 180 17.64 12.70 8.54
N ASP A 181 17.38 11.51 9.10
CA ASP A 181 16.70 11.31 10.38
C ASP A 181 17.60 11.60 11.59
N ASP A 182 18.93 11.49 11.41
CA ASP A 182 19.92 11.79 12.44
C ASP A 182 20.11 13.30 12.68
N TYR A 183 19.41 14.15 11.92
CA TYR A 183 19.46 15.59 12.14
C TYR A 183 18.60 15.96 13.34
N ASP A 184 19.27 16.23 14.47
CA ASP A 184 18.67 16.85 15.64
C ASP A 184 18.27 18.28 15.30
N MET A 185 17.11 18.43 14.71
CA MET A 185 16.57 19.72 14.30
C MET A 185 16.07 20.50 15.52
N SER A 186 15.86 19.83 16.65
CA SER A 186 15.69 20.49 17.94
C SER A 186 16.98 21.23 18.35
N HIS A 187 18.16 20.69 18.00
CA HIS A 187 19.43 21.40 18.16
C HIS A 187 19.47 22.67 17.29
N PHE A 188 18.98 22.63 16.05
CA PHE A 188 18.89 23.83 15.21
C PHE A 188 17.96 24.89 15.80
N GLU A 189 16.74 24.50 16.20
CA GLU A 189 15.76 25.40 16.82
C GLU A 189 16.31 26.07 18.07
N GLN A 190 17.11 25.35 18.86
CA GLN A 190 17.68 25.83 20.12
C GLN A 190 18.98 26.64 19.95
N HIS A 191 19.85 26.30 18.98
CA HIS A 191 21.24 26.79 18.96
C HIS A 191 21.65 27.53 17.68
N CYS A 192 20.93 27.38 16.57
CA CYS A 192 21.36 27.90 15.27
C CYS A 192 20.52 29.07 14.76
N SER A 193 19.55 29.57 15.53
CA SER A 193 18.60 30.61 15.09
C SER A 193 19.24 31.93 14.64
N ASN A 194 20.50 32.19 15.04
CA ASN A 194 21.22 33.43 14.73
C ASN A 194 22.45 33.20 13.83
N ASP A 195 22.78 31.96 13.49
CA ASP A 195 23.93 31.64 12.63
C ASP A 195 23.45 31.39 11.20
N VAL A 196 23.67 32.39 10.34
CA VAL A 196 23.26 32.37 8.93
C VAL A 196 23.90 31.21 8.17
N GLU A 197 25.15 30.84 8.48
CA GLU A 197 25.84 29.78 7.74
C GLU A 197 25.31 28.41 8.15
N ALA A 198 25.05 28.20 9.44
CA ALA A 198 24.38 27.00 9.92
C ALA A 198 22.95 26.88 9.32
N ALA A 199 22.21 27.99 9.25
CA ALA A 199 20.89 28.03 8.61
C ALA A 199 20.95 27.65 7.13
N LYS A 200 21.93 28.19 6.38
CA LYS A 200 22.16 27.82 4.98
C LYS A 200 22.46 26.33 4.83
N GLN A 201 23.32 25.76 5.69
CA GLN A 201 23.66 24.34 5.61
C GLN A 201 22.44 23.44 5.88
N CYS A 202 21.64 23.75 6.90
CA CYS A 202 20.41 23.00 7.20
C CYS A 202 19.37 23.13 6.08
N TYR A 203 19.25 24.32 5.49
CA TYR A 203 18.35 24.55 4.36
C TYR A 203 18.79 23.78 3.11
N ASP A 204 20.08 23.77 2.78
CA ASP A 204 20.63 23.01 1.66
C ASP A 204 20.38 21.49 1.85
N GLN A 205 20.38 20.99 3.09
CA GLN A 205 20.01 19.60 3.40
C GLN A 205 18.52 19.35 3.23
N CYS A 206 17.64 20.24 3.74
CA CYS A 206 16.20 20.14 3.51
C CYS A 206 15.89 20.06 2.00
N CYS A 207 16.61 20.82 1.18
CA CYS A 207 16.50 20.73 -0.27
C CYS A 207 16.90 19.35 -0.81
N GLN A 208 17.99 18.75 -0.31
CA GLN A 208 18.40 17.39 -0.70
C GLN A 208 17.37 16.32 -0.30
N PHE A 209 16.71 16.49 0.85
CA PHE A 209 15.59 15.64 1.26
C PHE A 209 14.45 15.74 0.25
N ILE A 210 14.02 16.97 -0.04
CA ILE A 210 12.92 17.27 -0.96
C ILE A 210 13.21 16.72 -2.37
N ASP A 211 14.44 16.87 -2.87
CA ASP A 211 14.87 16.31 -4.15
C ASP A 211 14.80 14.78 -4.13
N SER A 212 15.27 14.13 -3.05
CA SER A 212 15.23 12.66 -2.91
C SER A 212 13.79 12.13 -2.82
N MET A 213 12.94 12.82 -2.06
CA MET A 213 11.51 12.54 -1.98
C MET A 213 10.84 12.66 -3.34
N HIS A 214 11.12 13.74 -4.07
CA HIS A 214 10.57 13.97 -5.40
C HIS A 214 10.93 12.83 -6.36
N ILE A 215 12.17 12.33 -6.33
CA ILE A 215 12.58 11.17 -7.11
C ILE A 215 11.82 9.91 -6.68
N LEU A 216 11.69 9.66 -5.37
CA LEU A 216 11.01 8.48 -4.85
C LEU A 216 9.53 8.43 -5.27
N ILE A 217 8.83 9.56 -5.16
CA ILE A 217 7.40 9.64 -5.51
C ILE A 217 7.12 9.58 -7.01
N GLN A 218 8.16 9.75 -7.84
CA GLN A 218 8.05 9.57 -9.29
C GLN A 218 8.06 8.10 -9.73
N SER A 219 8.43 7.17 -8.84
CA SER A 219 8.42 5.74 -9.11
C SER A 219 7.04 5.25 -9.57
N ARG A 220 7.03 4.18 -10.37
CA ARG A 220 5.81 3.63 -10.99
C ARG A 220 4.82 3.13 -9.95
N TRP A 221 5.28 2.69 -8.77
CA TRP A 221 4.41 2.26 -7.68
C TRP A 221 3.36 3.34 -7.32
N TRP A 222 3.77 4.61 -7.16
CA TRP A 222 2.84 5.71 -6.85
C TRP A 222 1.85 6.05 -7.97
N ARG A 223 2.05 5.50 -9.18
CA ARG A 223 1.23 5.79 -10.36
C ARG A 223 0.22 4.71 -10.69
N ARG A 224 0.16 3.60 -9.96
CA ARG A 224 -0.73 2.47 -10.27
C ARG A 224 -1.96 2.48 -9.36
N VAL A 225 -3.16 2.26 -9.92
CA VAL A 225 -4.40 2.27 -9.10
C VAL A 225 -4.35 1.24 -7.97
N TRP A 226 -3.87 0.03 -8.23
CA TRP A 226 -3.77 -1.06 -7.24
C TRP A 226 -3.01 -0.71 -5.96
N THR A 227 -2.07 0.25 -6.03
CA THR A 227 -1.28 0.65 -4.85
C THR A 227 -2.10 1.40 -3.82
N TRP A 228 -3.33 1.81 -4.15
CA TRP A 228 -4.30 2.25 -3.17
C TRP A 228 -4.58 1.21 -2.10
N GLN A 229 -4.90 -0.03 -2.49
CA GLN A 229 -5.19 -1.09 -1.52
C GLN A 229 -3.95 -1.49 -0.73
N GLU A 230 -2.80 -1.60 -1.41
CA GLU A 230 -1.50 -1.93 -0.79
C GLU A 230 -1.05 -0.89 0.24
N MET A 231 -1.32 0.39 -0.02
CA MET A 231 -0.91 1.49 0.86
C MET A 231 -1.91 1.69 2.01
N VAL A 232 -3.21 1.54 1.75
CA VAL A 232 -4.25 1.98 2.68
C VAL A 232 -4.76 0.87 3.59
N LEU A 233 -4.91 -0.34 3.06
CA LEU A 233 -5.56 -1.42 3.80
C LEU A 233 -4.70 -2.03 4.90
N PRO A 234 -3.37 -2.20 4.76
CA PRO A 234 -2.57 -2.74 5.85
C PRO A 234 -2.74 -1.92 7.13
N LEU A 235 -3.11 -2.61 8.21
CA LEU A 235 -3.21 -2.01 9.54
C LEU A 235 -1.84 -1.82 10.17
N GLY A 236 -0.93 -2.75 9.90
CA GLY A 236 0.48 -2.60 10.22
C GLY A 236 1.19 -1.67 9.25
N GLU A 237 2.52 -1.81 9.24
CA GLU A 237 3.40 -0.95 8.47
C GLU A 237 3.37 -1.27 6.98
N VAL A 238 3.61 -0.21 6.19
CA VAL A 238 3.81 -0.31 4.74
C VAL A 238 5.25 0.07 4.44
N HIS A 239 6.10 -0.93 4.25
CA HIS A 239 7.52 -0.78 3.98
C HIS A 239 7.77 -0.55 2.49
N LEU A 240 8.54 0.49 2.19
CA LEU A 240 9.12 0.73 0.89
C LEU A 240 10.56 0.21 0.90
N MET A 241 10.91 -0.60 -0.09
CA MET A 241 12.26 -1.13 -0.29
C MET A 241 12.63 -0.97 -1.77
N ALA A 242 13.88 -0.64 -2.07
CA ALA A 242 14.33 -0.60 -3.45
C ALA A 242 14.23 -1.98 -4.11
N GLU A 243 13.75 -2.05 -5.35
CA GLU A 243 13.56 -3.30 -6.08
C GLU A 243 14.87 -3.97 -6.51
N THR A 244 15.99 -3.27 -6.36
CA THR A 244 17.36 -3.72 -6.64
C THR A 244 18.29 -3.32 -5.50
N GLY A 245 19.43 -4.00 -5.39
CA GLY A 245 20.49 -3.66 -4.43
C GLY A 245 20.85 -4.79 -3.47
N THR A 246 21.88 -4.57 -2.66
CA THR A 246 22.22 -5.47 -1.55
C THR A 246 21.20 -5.31 -0.44
N HIS A 247 20.64 -6.43 0.01
CA HIS A 247 19.72 -6.44 1.15
C HIS A 247 20.50 -6.07 2.42
N GLU A 248 20.31 -4.85 2.91
CA GLU A 248 20.70 -4.39 4.24
C GLU A 248 19.42 -3.87 4.92
N PRO A 249 18.73 -4.71 5.73
CA PRO A 249 17.35 -4.48 6.14
C PRO A 249 17.10 -3.13 6.82
N SER A 250 18.04 -2.68 7.65
CA SER A 250 17.86 -1.50 8.51
C SER A 250 18.13 -0.16 7.81
N SER A 251 18.90 -0.14 6.72
CA SER A 251 19.28 1.11 6.02
C SER A 251 18.50 1.33 4.73
N ASN A 252 17.99 0.25 4.12
CA ASN A 252 17.39 0.27 2.78
C ASN A 252 15.86 0.19 2.76
N THR A 253 15.22 0.31 3.93
CA THR A 253 13.76 0.35 4.06
C THR A 253 13.30 1.65 4.72
N ILE A 254 12.07 2.07 4.39
CA ILE A 254 11.38 3.18 5.03
C ILE A 254 9.89 2.91 5.02
N THR A 255 9.18 3.21 6.12
CA THR A 255 7.72 3.07 6.13
C THR A 255 7.06 4.28 5.46
N VAL A 256 5.89 4.09 4.87
CA VAL A 256 5.08 5.22 4.35
C VAL A 256 4.76 6.22 5.45
N ASP A 257 4.52 5.76 6.67
CA ASP A 257 4.18 6.60 7.81
C ASP A 257 5.40 7.44 8.26
N ASP A 258 6.61 6.86 8.28
CA ASP A 258 7.85 7.62 8.53
C ASP A 258 8.13 8.62 7.42
N LEU A 259 7.94 8.22 6.16
CA LEU A 259 8.13 9.09 5.00
C LEU A 259 7.24 10.35 5.09
N THR A 260 5.96 10.18 5.43
CA THR A 260 5.03 11.32 5.60
C THR A 260 5.37 12.17 6.82
N ARG A 261 5.71 11.54 7.96
CA ARG A 261 6.13 12.25 9.19
C ARG A 261 7.35 13.13 8.93
N ARG A 262 8.37 12.59 8.28
CA ARG A 262 9.60 13.31 7.92
C ARG A 262 9.33 14.45 6.95
N PHE A 263 8.53 14.22 5.90
CA PHE A 263 8.17 15.28 4.96
C PHE A 263 7.47 16.45 5.65
N ASN A 264 6.47 16.19 6.49
CA ASN A 264 5.79 17.24 7.25
C ASN A 264 6.77 18.07 8.09
N TYR A 265 7.70 17.38 8.76
CA TYR A 265 8.69 18.02 9.61
C TYR A 265 9.65 18.90 8.81
N ILE A 266 10.23 18.37 7.71
CA ILE A 266 11.12 19.12 6.82
C ILE A 266 10.41 20.30 6.16
N SER A 267 9.16 20.13 5.71
CA SER A 267 8.37 21.22 5.13
C SER A 267 8.12 22.35 6.11
N TYR A 268 7.71 22.02 7.36
CA TYR A 268 7.51 23.03 8.41
C TYR A 268 8.80 23.79 8.71
N PHE A 269 9.91 23.05 8.82
CA PHE A 269 11.20 23.63 9.13
C PHE A 269 11.73 24.53 8.01
N THR A 270 11.60 24.09 6.75
CA THR A 270 12.02 24.85 5.57
C THR A 270 11.32 26.20 5.53
N ARG A 271 9.99 26.22 5.73
CA ARG A 271 9.20 27.45 5.83
C ARG A 271 9.65 28.33 7.00
N SER A 272 9.97 27.73 8.14
CA SER A 272 10.45 28.47 9.32
C SER A 272 11.80 29.14 9.09
N ILE A 273 12.69 28.56 8.28
CA ILE A 273 13.93 29.22 7.86
C ILE A 273 13.60 30.36 6.89
N GLU A 274 12.75 30.12 5.89
CA GLU A 274 12.36 31.12 4.90
C GLU A 274 11.77 32.37 5.58
N ASP A 275 10.83 32.20 6.50
CA ASP A 275 10.19 33.30 7.24
C ASP A 275 11.19 34.12 8.09
N ARG A 276 12.25 33.49 8.61
CA ARG A 276 13.24 34.17 9.47
C ARG A 276 14.27 34.96 8.70
N TYR A 277 14.54 34.59 7.45
CA TYR A 277 15.60 35.15 6.63
C TYR A 277 15.08 35.85 5.37
N GLU A 278 13.79 36.15 5.31
CA GLU A 278 13.12 36.83 4.18
C GLU A 278 13.84 38.12 3.76
N ASP A 279 14.34 38.91 4.73
CA ASP A 279 15.03 40.19 4.46
C ASP A 279 16.53 40.06 4.07
N ASN A 280 17.05 38.83 3.88
CA ASN A 280 18.46 38.60 3.57
C ASN A 280 18.68 38.44 2.05
N GLU A 281 19.22 39.46 1.37
CA GLU A 281 19.47 39.48 -0.09
C GLU A 281 20.28 38.28 -0.63
N GLU A 282 21.11 37.63 0.20
CA GLU A 282 21.87 36.43 -0.19
C GLU A 282 21.00 35.18 -0.13
N PHE A 283 20.07 35.14 0.83
CA PHE A 283 19.04 34.10 0.94
C PHE A 283 18.03 34.23 -0.20
N GLU A 284 17.57 35.45 -0.51
CA GLU A 284 16.66 35.74 -1.64
C GLU A 284 17.19 35.23 -3.00
N ARG A 285 18.51 35.30 -3.24
CA ARG A 285 19.12 34.78 -4.47
C ARG A 285 19.11 33.26 -4.58
N LYS A 286 19.29 32.54 -3.46
CA LYS A 286 19.15 31.08 -3.40
C LYS A 286 17.68 30.67 -3.44
N GLU A 287 16.81 31.41 -2.76
CA GLU A 287 15.37 31.25 -2.76
C GLU A 287 14.79 31.40 -4.17
N ALA A 288 15.22 32.39 -4.95
CA ALA A 288 14.81 32.55 -6.35
C ALA A 288 15.23 31.36 -7.24
N ALA A 289 16.39 30.76 -6.98
CA ALA A 289 16.87 29.57 -7.70
C ALA A 289 16.09 28.30 -7.32
N ILE A 290 15.54 28.24 -6.11
CA ILE A 290 14.72 27.12 -5.63
C ILE A 290 13.25 27.34 -6.03
N ARG A 291 12.72 28.56 -5.98
CA ARG A 291 11.45 28.98 -6.61
C ARG A 291 11.38 28.63 -8.09
N LEU A 292 12.51 28.64 -8.80
CA LEU A 292 12.59 28.13 -10.19
C LEU A 292 12.53 26.59 -10.29
N ARG A 293 12.81 25.84 -9.21
CA ARG A 293 12.62 24.38 -9.09
C ARG A 293 11.23 23.98 -8.53
N TYR A 294 10.33 24.94 -8.22
CA TYR A 294 9.07 24.73 -7.49
C TYR A 294 8.00 23.83 -8.14
N VAL A 295 8.19 23.35 -9.37
CA VAL A 295 7.23 22.41 -9.99
C VAL A 295 7.12 21.10 -9.19
N GLY A 296 8.17 20.73 -8.44
CA GLY A 296 8.18 19.53 -7.59
C GLY A 296 7.44 19.69 -6.25
N VAL A 297 7.34 20.90 -5.70
CA VAL A 297 6.81 21.12 -4.33
C VAL A 297 5.29 20.93 -4.29
N GLU A 298 4.54 21.49 -5.24
CA GLU A 298 3.09 21.26 -5.34
C GLU A 298 2.77 19.77 -5.50
N THR A 299 3.57 19.06 -6.31
CA THR A 299 3.44 17.62 -6.50
C THR A 299 3.68 16.86 -5.19
N LEU A 300 4.68 17.26 -4.41
CA LEU A 300 5.00 16.66 -3.11
C LEU A 300 3.97 16.98 -2.03
N GLU A 301 3.44 18.21 -1.97
CA GLU A 301 2.39 18.58 -1.02
C GLU A 301 1.08 17.84 -1.31
N SER A 302 0.72 17.69 -2.59
CA SER A 302 -0.41 16.87 -3.02
C SER A 302 -0.18 15.40 -2.65
N TRP A 303 1.01 14.86 -2.94
CA TRP A 303 1.37 13.49 -2.56
C TRP A 303 1.30 13.27 -1.04
N TYR A 304 1.83 14.21 -0.25
CA TYR A 304 1.83 14.15 1.21
C TYR A 304 0.41 14.15 1.75
N THR A 305 -0.42 15.08 1.28
CA THR A 305 -1.82 15.18 1.67
C THR A 305 -2.55 13.88 1.34
N ASP A 306 -2.43 13.41 0.10
CA ASP A 306 -3.10 12.20 -0.35
C ASP A 306 -2.66 10.98 0.48
N THR A 307 -1.35 10.76 0.61
CA THR A 307 -0.78 9.61 1.30
C THR A 307 -1.11 9.63 2.79
N ARG A 308 -1.01 10.80 3.45
CA ARG A 308 -1.33 10.92 4.87
C ARG A 308 -2.81 10.67 5.13
N MET A 309 -3.71 11.29 4.36
CA MET A 309 -5.15 11.12 4.56
C MET A 309 -5.58 9.68 4.24
N ALA A 310 -4.97 9.07 3.23
CA ALA A 310 -5.15 7.67 2.89
C ALA A 310 -4.74 6.71 4.03
N ARG A 311 -3.56 6.92 4.63
CA ARG A 311 -3.07 6.12 5.76
C ARG A 311 -3.90 6.34 7.02
N LEU A 312 -4.26 7.60 7.31
CA LEU A 312 -5.14 7.92 8.43
C LEU A 312 -6.49 7.20 8.29
N TYR A 313 -7.10 7.30 7.12
CA TYR A 313 -8.30 6.54 6.78
C TYR A 313 -8.10 5.04 7.01
N GLY A 314 -6.99 4.48 6.51
CA GLY A 314 -6.64 3.07 6.71
C GLY A 314 -6.68 2.64 8.18
N LYS A 315 -6.04 3.42 9.06
CA LYS A 315 -5.96 3.11 10.50
C LYS A 315 -7.30 3.29 11.23
N GLU A 316 -8.10 4.27 10.82
CA GLU A 316 -9.36 4.64 11.49
C GLU A 316 -10.59 3.93 10.91
N ARG A 317 -10.50 3.28 9.74
CA ARG A 317 -11.68 2.71 9.04
C ARG A 317 -12.48 1.71 9.84
N ILE A 318 -11.84 1.00 10.77
CA ILE A 318 -12.48 0.00 11.64
C ILE A 318 -13.22 0.68 12.79
N GLN A 319 -12.80 1.88 13.15
CA GLN A 319 -13.38 2.65 14.25
C GLN A 319 -14.54 3.52 13.80
N PHE A 320 -14.55 4.00 12.53
CA PHE A 320 -15.58 4.91 12.03
C PHE A 320 -17.00 4.39 12.33
N GLU A 321 -17.78 5.26 12.96
CA GLU A 321 -19.20 5.03 13.24
C GLU A 321 -20.09 5.57 12.12
N SER A 322 -19.55 6.46 11.27
CA SER A 322 -20.30 7.13 10.20
C SER A 322 -19.72 6.81 8.83
N VAL A 323 -20.57 6.26 7.97
CA VAL A 323 -20.29 6.04 6.53
C VAL A 323 -20.04 7.36 5.79
N GLU A 324 -20.57 8.49 6.28
CA GLU A 324 -20.40 9.80 5.65
C GLU A 324 -18.96 10.32 5.76
N ASN A 325 -18.39 10.25 6.97
CA ASN A 325 -16.99 10.64 7.20
C ASN A 325 -16.05 9.74 6.40
N PHE A 326 -16.35 8.44 6.39
CA PHE A 326 -15.66 7.43 5.60
C PHE A 326 -15.63 7.77 4.11
N ALA A 327 -16.80 8.04 3.53
CA ALA A 327 -16.93 8.31 2.10
C ALA A 327 -16.29 9.65 1.72
N THR A 328 -16.48 10.69 2.54
CA THR A 328 -15.95 12.03 2.28
C THR A 328 -14.42 12.02 2.26
N LEU A 329 -13.80 11.42 3.28
CA LEU A 329 -12.36 11.37 3.39
C LEU A 329 -11.73 10.57 2.24
N LEU A 330 -12.23 9.37 1.99
CA LEU A 330 -11.70 8.50 0.95
C LEU A 330 -11.87 9.11 -0.44
N VAL A 331 -13.06 9.63 -0.77
CA VAL A 331 -13.32 10.24 -2.08
C VAL A 331 -12.45 11.48 -2.28
N SER A 332 -12.35 12.36 -1.28
CA SER A 332 -11.49 13.56 -1.34
C SER A 332 -10.02 13.22 -1.59
N THR A 333 -9.55 12.08 -1.08
CA THR A 333 -8.17 11.64 -1.30
C THR A 333 -7.98 11.10 -2.73
N MET A 334 -8.99 10.44 -3.28
CA MET A 334 -8.94 9.95 -4.66
C MET A 334 -9.09 11.07 -5.71
N THR A 335 -9.78 12.17 -5.40
CA THR A 335 -10.01 13.28 -6.36
C THR A 335 -8.74 14.03 -6.78
N HIS A 336 -7.61 13.78 -6.12
CA HIS A 336 -6.30 14.36 -6.42
C HIS A 336 -5.29 13.31 -6.92
N SER A 337 -5.69 12.03 -6.97
CA SER A 337 -4.77 10.94 -7.22
C SER A 337 -4.35 10.83 -8.69
N PRO A 338 -3.04 10.90 -9.03
CA PRO A 338 -2.55 10.79 -10.40
C PRO A 338 -2.44 9.34 -10.89
N ARG A 339 -2.94 8.38 -10.10
CA ARG A 339 -2.82 6.94 -10.38
C ARG A 339 -3.60 6.55 -11.64
N ARG A 340 -3.07 5.57 -12.37
CA ARG A 340 -3.55 5.07 -13.66
C ARG A 340 -3.50 3.55 -13.69
N CYS A 341 -4.22 2.96 -14.62
CA CYS A 341 -4.19 1.53 -14.89
C CYS A 341 -4.11 1.28 -16.40
N MET A 342 -3.70 0.06 -16.76
CA MET A 342 -3.69 -0.40 -18.15
C MET A 342 -5.06 -0.90 -18.57
N ASP A 343 -5.73 -1.64 -17.69
CA ASP A 343 -7.10 -2.10 -17.88
C ASP A 343 -8.08 -1.10 -17.23
N PRO A 344 -8.98 -0.47 -17.98
CA PRO A 344 -9.98 0.45 -17.43
C PRO A 344 -10.82 -0.10 -16.28
N VAL A 345 -11.05 -1.42 -16.20
CA VAL A 345 -11.82 -2.00 -15.09
C VAL A 345 -11.09 -1.87 -13.74
N ASP A 346 -9.76 -1.75 -13.76
CA ASP A 346 -8.94 -1.62 -12.55
C ASP A 346 -9.16 -0.28 -11.83
N TYR A 347 -9.74 0.72 -12.49
CA TYR A 347 -10.18 1.93 -11.78
C TYR A 347 -11.22 1.61 -10.70
N VAL A 348 -11.97 0.51 -10.85
CA VAL A 348 -12.91 0.00 -9.85
C VAL A 348 -12.25 -1.07 -8.99
N TYR A 349 -11.70 -2.11 -9.61
CA TYR A 349 -11.15 -3.25 -8.86
C TYR A 349 -9.99 -2.88 -7.93
N GLY A 350 -9.18 -1.89 -8.32
CA GLY A 350 -8.06 -1.40 -7.53
C GLY A 350 -8.45 -0.64 -6.27
N VAL A 351 -9.75 -0.38 -6.03
CA VAL A 351 -10.24 0.30 -4.81
C VAL A 351 -11.39 -0.41 -4.09
N LEU A 352 -11.86 -1.57 -4.58
CA LEU A 352 -13.02 -2.26 -3.98
C LEU A 352 -12.85 -2.56 -2.50
N GLY A 353 -11.67 -3.02 -2.08
CA GLY A 353 -11.37 -3.29 -0.69
C GLY A 353 -11.43 -2.05 0.20
N LEU A 354 -11.18 -0.86 -0.36
CA LEU A 354 -11.33 0.40 0.38
C LEU A 354 -12.79 0.64 0.73
N PHE A 355 -13.70 0.36 -0.21
CA PHE A 355 -15.14 0.55 -0.02
C PHE A 355 -15.85 -0.64 0.63
N GLN A 356 -15.15 -1.77 0.82
CA GLN A 356 -15.73 -3.05 1.24
C GLN A 356 -16.89 -3.50 0.32
N ILE A 357 -16.73 -3.26 -0.98
CA ILE A 357 -17.71 -3.62 -2.00
C ILE A 357 -17.25 -4.89 -2.71
N GLU A 358 -18.16 -5.86 -2.83
CA GLU A 358 -17.93 -7.10 -3.57
C GLU A 358 -18.56 -6.98 -4.96
N ILE A 359 -17.72 -6.98 -6.00
CA ILE A 359 -18.16 -7.01 -7.40
C ILE A 359 -17.47 -8.19 -8.10
N PRO A 360 -18.22 -9.08 -8.77
CA PRO A 360 -17.62 -10.18 -9.51
C PRO A 360 -16.72 -9.62 -10.62
N ARG A 361 -15.76 -10.43 -11.07
CA ARG A 361 -14.91 -10.05 -12.21
C ARG A 361 -15.74 -9.93 -13.50
N MET A 362 -15.59 -8.83 -14.21
CA MET A 362 -16.26 -8.55 -15.48
C MET A 362 -15.30 -7.81 -16.40
N ASP A 363 -15.43 -8.04 -17.71
CA ASP A 363 -14.53 -7.45 -18.71
C ASP A 363 -15.05 -6.13 -19.30
N ASP A 364 -16.34 -5.81 -19.12
CA ASP A 364 -16.94 -4.58 -19.65
C ASP A 364 -16.82 -3.42 -18.64
N PRO A 365 -15.99 -2.38 -18.91
CA PRO A 365 -15.81 -1.26 -17.99
C PRO A 365 -17.10 -0.48 -17.71
N VAL A 366 -18.04 -0.44 -18.66
CA VAL A 366 -19.32 0.26 -18.45
C VAL A 366 -20.19 -0.50 -17.46
N ALA A 367 -20.25 -1.83 -17.58
CA ALA A 367 -21.03 -2.66 -16.69
C ALA A 367 -20.44 -2.68 -15.27
N VAL A 368 -19.11 -2.82 -15.14
CA VAL A 368 -18.41 -2.74 -13.85
C VAL A 368 -18.66 -1.40 -13.16
N TRP A 369 -18.52 -0.29 -13.87
CA TRP A 369 -18.72 1.03 -13.30
C TRP A 369 -20.16 1.25 -12.81
N LYS A 370 -21.16 0.85 -13.61
CA LYS A 370 -22.57 0.96 -13.21
C LYS A 370 -22.90 0.12 -11.98
N LEU A 371 -22.35 -1.09 -11.90
CA LEU A 371 -22.54 -1.95 -10.73
C LEU A 371 -21.87 -1.32 -9.50
N PHE A 372 -20.66 -0.79 -9.64
CA PHE A 372 -19.98 -0.05 -8.58
C PHE A 372 -20.79 1.15 -8.08
N LEU A 373 -21.32 1.99 -8.99
CA LEU A 373 -22.18 3.11 -8.61
C LEU A 373 -23.45 2.64 -7.88
N SER A 374 -24.04 1.53 -8.29
CA SER A 374 -25.20 0.95 -7.62
C SER A 374 -24.87 0.44 -6.21
N GLU A 375 -23.73 -0.19 -5.99
CA GLU A 375 -23.32 -0.65 -4.65
C GLU A 375 -22.94 0.55 -3.75
N MET A 376 -22.27 1.55 -4.31
CA MET A 376 -21.98 2.81 -3.61
C MET A 376 -23.27 3.55 -3.22
N ASP A 377 -24.28 3.59 -4.08
CA ASP A 377 -25.57 4.23 -3.76
C ASP A 377 -26.25 3.54 -2.58
N LYS A 378 -26.24 2.19 -2.54
CA LYS A 378 -26.74 1.44 -1.37
C LYS A 378 -25.98 1.81 -0.10
N LEU A 379 -24.64 1.85 -0.18
CA LEU A 379 -23.78 2.20 0.95
C LEU A 379 -24.10 3.61 1.49
N LEU A 380 -24.36 4.59 0.61
CA LEU A 380 -24.66 5.97 1.00
C LEU A 380 -26.11 6.19 1.44
N SER A 381 -27.07 5.41 0.90
CA SER A 381 -28.51 5.64 1.03
C SER A 381 -29.08 5.48 2.44
N HIS A 382 -28.38 4.78 3.33
CA HIS A 382 -28.93 4.43 4.64
C HIS A 382 -28.62 5.46 5.74
N GLU A 383 -27.54 6.25 5.61
CA GLU A 383 -26.98 6.96 6.78
C GLU A 383 -26.25 8.28 6.45
N THR A 384 -26.36 8.82 5.24
CA THR A 384 -25.55 9.98 4.83
C THR A 384 -26.34 11.07 4.12
N SER A 385 -25.84 12.32 4.22
CA SER A 385 -26.31 13.44 3.40
C SER A 385 -25.79 13.40 1.94
N LEU A 386 -24.99 12.38 1.62
CA LEU A 386 -24.37 12.18 0.33
C LEU A 386 -25.27 11.33 -0.58
N ARG A 387 -25.07 11.50 -1.88
CA ARG A 387 -25.62 10.64 -2.94
C ARG A 387 -24.63 10.52 -4.08
N ILE A 388 -24.83 9.54 -4.95
CA ILE A 388 -24.10 9.48 -6.21
C ILE A 388 -24.48 10.67 -7.10
N SER A 389 -23.47 11.39 -7.58
CA SER A 389 -23.68 12.49 -8.51
C SER A 389 -24.17 11.97 -9.86
N TYR A 390 -25.09 12.68 -10.51
CA TYR A 390 -25.52 12.35 -11.87
C TYR A 390 -24.34 12.33 -12.87
N ARG A 391 -23.31 13.15 -12.62
CA ARG A 391 -22.09 13.21 -13.45
C ARG A 391 -21.25 11.93 -13.36
N ALA A 392 -21.34 11.18 -12.26
CA ALA A 392 -20.63 9.90 -12.14
C ALA A 392 -21.10 8.90 -13.20
N TYR A 393 -22.39 8.93 -13.57
CA TYR A 393 -22.96 8.07 -14.60
C TYR A 393 -22.51 8.42 -16.03
N GLU A 394 -21.90 9.60 -16.24
CA GLU A 394 -21.37 10.05 -17.53
C GLU A 394 -19.91 9.63 -17.76
N VAL A 395 -19.25 9.10 -16.72
CA VAL A 395 -17.84 8.69 -16.79
C VAL A 395 -17.69 7.44 -17.67
N ASP A 396 -16.81 7.53 -18.68
CA ASP A 396 -16.39 6.43 -19.52
C ASP A 396 -14.95 6.03 -19.14
N LEU A 397 -14.80 4.95 -18.35
CA LEU A 397 -13.50 4.52 -17.79
C LEU A 397 -12.40 4.33 -18.84
N ARG A 398 -12.75 4.12 -20.10
CA ARG A 398 -11.80 3.95 -21.22
C ARG A 398 -11.14 5.26 -21.67
N LYS A 399 -11.70 6.41 -21.28
CA LYS A 399 -11.29 7.75 -21.74
C LYS A 399 -10.71 8.61 -20.64
N VAL A 400 -10.74 8.14 -19.39
CA VAL A 400 -10.28 8.90 -18.25
C VAL A 400 -8.75 8.89 -18.17
N PRO A 401 -8.11 10.01 -17.82
CA PRO A 401 -6.66 10.10 -17.74
C PRO A 401 -6.08 9.41 -16.49
N ASP A 402 -6.83 9.39 -15.37
CA ASP A 402 -6.38 8.92 -14.06
C ASP A 402 -7.56 8.76 -13.07
N THR A 403 -7.25 8.25 -11.88
CA THR A 403 -8.16 8.08 -10.74
C THR A 403 -8.83 9.38 -10.35
N SER A 404 -8.11 10.51 -10.35
CA SER A 404 -8.66 11.82 -10.01
C SER A 404 -9.91 12.13 -10.82
N PHE A 405 -9.87 11.89 -12.13
CA PHE A 405 -10.98 12.17 -13.03
C PHE A 405 -12.18 11.25 -12.79
N VAL A 406 -11.93 9.95 -12.51
CA VAL A 406 -12.98 8.96 -12.22
C VAL A 406 -13.78 9.36 -10.99
N TYR A 407 -13.09 9.79 -9.92
CA TYR A 407 -13.69 9.97 -8.61
C TYR A 407 -14.06 11.42 -8.25
N ARG A 408 -13.59 12.42 -9.02
CA ARG A 408 -13.84 13.87 -8.78
C ARG A 408 -15.31 14.23 -8.59
N HIS A 409 -16.18 13.52 -9.28
CA HIS A 409 -17.63 13.76 -9.25
C HIS A 409 -18.39 12.54 -8.76
N LEU A 410 -17.79 11.66 -7.96
CA LEU A 410 -18.48 10.46 -7.51
C LEU A 410 -19.68 10.80 -6.62
N VAL A 411 -19.47 11.67 -5.62
CA VAL A 411 -20.49 12.04 -4.63
C VAL A 411 -20.94 13.49 -4.75
N ALA A 412 -22.17 13.77 -4.33
CA ALA A 412 -22.72 15.10 -4.19
C ALA A 412 -23.61 15.15 -2.93
N TYR A 413 -23.74 16.34 -2.33
CA TYR A 413 -24.74 16.56 -1.28
C TYR A 413 -26.15 16.51 -1.87
N GLN A 414 -27.09 15.97 -1.09
CA GLN A 414 -28.50 15.79 -1.49
C GLN A 414 -29.24 17.10 -1.74
#